data_AF-A0A1B8BA22-F1
#
_entry.id   AF-A0A1B8BA22-F1
#
_cell.length_a   1.000
_cell.length_b   1.000
_cell.length_c   1.000
_cell.angle_alpha   90.00
_cell.angle_beta   90.00
_cell.angle_gamma   90.00
#
_symmetry.space_group_name_H-M   'P 1'
#
loop_
_entity.id
_entity.type
_entity.pdbx_description
1 polymer ?
#
loop_
_entity_poly.entity_id
_entity_poly.type
_entity_poly.pdbx_seq_one_letter_code
_entity_poly.pdbx_strand_id
1 'polypeptide(L)'
;MISQHGPLFTDDITLVDYSIKVAQEFLLVLIKLYNEQHCPGMLHTSQSMELLCPCRLASQFLKDPKNLFDVSLLQPTVTAEPLATSIALTITSIFVQLITIFELVLNHIAIRVERLTINPTESVPVLIVCGRLQQMPCVQGVVFCEGSVNLIGNIERVLGVGRMLDGKEVGLLSPRQIDVLRGEMDERCSVGAGHTVMAPATLRKLFGKVAGILRRIRR
;
A
#
# COMPACT_ATOMS: atom_id res chain seq x y z
N MET A 1 -17.17 11.38 0.33
CA MET A 1 -16.36 10.14 0.46
C MET A 1 -17.27 8.94 0.30
N ILE A 2 -16.75 7.80 -0.14
CA ILE A 2 -17.50 6.59 -0.56
C ILE A 2 -18.65 6.34 0.41
N SER A 3 -19.87 6.49 -0.12
CA SER A 3 -21.12 6.42 0.63
C SER A 3 -21.25 5.04 1.29
N GLN A 4 -21.87 4.98 2.48
CA GLN A 4 -22.40 3.72 3.08
C GLN A 4 -23.38 2.98 2.15
N HIS A 5 -23.77 3.62 1.03
CA HIS A 5 -24.64 3.10 -0.02
C HIS A 5 -23.91 3.04 -1.38
N GLY A 6 -22.59 3.13 -1.39
CA GLY A 6 -21.78 2.98 -2.60
C GLY A 6 -21.54 1.51 -2.91
N PRO A 7 -21.35 1.13 -4.19
CA PRO A 7 -21.15 -0.26 -4.63
C PRO A 7 -19.84 -0.92 -4.12
N LEU A 8 -19.08 -0.20 -3.27
CA LEU A 8 -17.78 -0.59 -2.71
C LEU A 8 -17.81 -0.63 -1.17
N PHE A 9 -19.02 -0.77 -0.61
CA PHE A 9 -19.27 -0.91 0.82
C PHE A 9 -19.95 -2.28 1.04
N THR A 10 -19.22 -3.23 1.60
CA THR A 10 -19.68 -4.60 1.88
C THR A 10 -19.24 -4.95 3.30
N ASP A 11 -20.12 -5.56 4.09
CA ASP A 11 -19.86 -6.00 5.47
C ASP A 11 -19.26 -4.92 6.40
N ASP A 12 -19.78 -3.69 6.34
CA ASP A 12 -19.32 -2.52 7.10
C ASP A 12 -17.86 -2.08 6.82
N ILE A 13 -17.26 -2.58 5.74
CA ILE A 13 -15.89 -2.25 5.32
C ILE A 13 -15.92 -1.58 3.95
N THR A 14 -15.24 -0.44 3.83
CA THR A 14 -15.05 0.20 2.52
C THR A 14 -13.93 -0.50 1.75
N LEU A 15 -13.96 -0.49 0.40
CA LEU A 15 -12.86 -0.99 -0.43
C LEU A 15 -11.50 -0.38 0.00
N VAL A 16 -11.52 0.87 0.45
CA VAL A 16 -10.36 1.61 0.98
C VAL A 16 -9.82 0.92 2.23
N ASP A 17 -10.67 0.67 3.24
CA ASP A 17 -10.29 -0.02 4.48
C ASP A 17 -9.80 -1.45 4.21
N TYR A 18 -10.49 -2.17 3.34
CA TYR A 18 -10.13 -3.52 2.93
C TYR A 18 -8.76 -3.55 2.24
N SER A 19 -8.51 -2.64 1.30
CA SER A 19 -7.25 -2.58 0.55
C SER A 19 -6.04 -2.32 1.46
N ILE A 20 -6.18 -1.44 2.46
CA ILE A 20 -5.14 -1.18 3.46
C ILE A 20 -4.87 -2.43 4.30
N LYS A 21 -5.93 -3.08 4.79
CA LYS A 21 -5.81 -4.29 5.60
C LYS A 21 -5.09 -5.40 4.84
N VAL A 22 -5.53 -5.70 3.62
CA VAL A 22 -4.91 -6.75 2.78
C VAL A 22 -3.46 -6.42 2.46
N ALA A 23 -3.14 -5.15 2.16
CA ALA A 23 -1.76 -4.73 1.91
C ALA A 23 -0.88 -4.88 3.15
N GLN A 24 -1.40 -4.59 4.34
CA GLN A 24 -0.68 -4.83 5.61
C GLN A 24 -0.44 -6.32 5.85
N GLU A 25 -1.49 -7.15 5.72
CA GLU A 25 -1.38 -8.61 5.91
C GLU A 25 -0.37 -9.22 4.92
N PHE A 26 -0.40 -8.78 3.67
CA PHE A 26 0.56 -9.19 2.66
C PHE A 26 1.99 -8.78 3.04
N LEU A 27 2.21 -7.53 3.45
CA LEU A 27 3.51 -7.04 3.90
C LEU A 27 4.04 -7.85 5.09
N LEU A 28 3.20 -8.24 6.04
CA LEU A 28 3.58 -9.08 7.18
C LEU A 28 4.06 -10.46 6.73
N VAL A 29 3.35 -11.08 5.79
CA VAL A 29 3.75 -12.37 5.21
C VAL A 29 5.11 -12.24 4.52
N LEU A 30 5.33 -11.16 3.77
CA LEU A 30 6.64 -10.91 3.13
C LEU A 30 7.75 -10.72 4.17
N ILE A 31 7.55 -9.91 5.20
CA ILE A 31 8.56 -9.72 6.26
C ILE A 31 8.90 -11.04 6.94
N LYS A 32 7.90 -11.88 7.22
CA LYS A 32 8.11 -13.19 7.83
C LYS A 32 8.94 -14.10 6.92
N LEU A 33 8.57 -14.20 5.65
CA LEU A 33 9.34 -14.96 4.64
C LEU A 33 10.77 -14.44 4.54
N TYR A 34 10.95 -13.12 4.52
CA TYR A 34 12.27 -12.50 4.44
C TYR A 34 13.15 -12.90 5.63
N ASN A 35 12.60 -12.81 6.84
CA ASN A 35 13.31 -13.15 8.07
C ASN A 35 13.64 -14.64 8.16
N GLU A 36 12.73 -15.53 7.76
CA GLU A 36 12.97 -16.98 7.72
C GLU A 36 14.14 -17.33 6.78
N GLN A 37 14.23 -16.62 5.66
CA GLN A 37 15.23 -16.90 4.63
C GLN A 37 16.60 -16.27 4.94
N HIS A 38 16.63 -15.07 5.53
CA HIS A 38 17.87 -14.29 5.74
C HIS A 38 18.38 -14.31 7.19
N CYS A 39 17.52 -14.65 8.16
CA CYS A 39 17.80 -14.58 9.60
C CYS A 39 17.21 -15.78 10.38
N PRO A 40 17.50 -17.05 9.99
CA PRO A 40 16.86 -18.24 10.58
C PRO A 40 17.13 -18.41 12.09
N GLY A 41 18.23 -17.85 12.60
CA GLY A 41 18.58 -17.89 14.04
C GLY A 41 17.91 -16.83 14.92
N MET A 42 17.21 -15.84 14.35
CA MET A 42 16.65 -14.68 15.08
C MET A 42 15.12 -14.69 15.18
N LEU A 43 14.48 -15.82 14.83
CA LEU A 43 13.02 -15.96 14.80
C LEU A 43 12.33 -15.73 16.16
N HIS A 44 13.06 -15.80 17.28
CA HIS A 44 12.53 -15.59 18.63
C HIS A 44 12.34 -14.12 19.03
N THR A 45 12.78 -13.17 18.19
CA THR A 45 12.71 -11.71 18.47
C THR A 45 11.80 -10.93 17.54
N SER A 46 11.01 -11.59 16.68
CA SER A 46 10.16 -10.85 15.73
C SER A 46 9.15 -10.00 16.50
N GLN A 47 9.34 -8.69 16.49
CA GLN A 47 8.36 -7.75 17.00
C GLN A 47 7.03 -8.04 16.30
N SER A 48 6.00 -8.35 17.11
CA SER A 48 4.63 -8.45 16.62
C SER A 48 4.25 -7.08 16.08
N MET A 49 4.29 -6.92 14.76
CA MET A 49 3.70 -5.76 14.11
C MET A 49 2.18 -5.96 14.23
N GLU A 50 1.59 -5.38 15.27
CA GLU A 50 0.13 -5.39 15.44
C GLU A 50 -0.49 -4.85 14.15
N LEU A 51 -1.39 -5.61 13.53
CA LEU A 51 -2.18 -5.15 12.39
C LEU A 51 -2.86 -3.84 12.78
N LEU A 52 -2.34 -2.73 12.24
CA LEU A 52 -2.83 -1.42 12.62
C LEU A 52 -4.17 -1.19 11.96
N CYS A 53 -5.23 -1.30 12.75
CA CYS A 53 -6.57 -0.95 12.30
C CYS A 53 -6.56 0.49 11.75
N PRO A 54 -7.13 0.74 10.56
CA PRO A 54 -7.66 1.99 10.08
C PRO A 54 -7.62 3.26 10.96
N CYS A 55 -8.37 3.17 12.06
CA CYS A 55 -8.63 4.26 13.00
C CYS A 55 -7.50 4.48 14.00
N ARG A 56 -6.74 3.42 14.32
CA ARG A 56 -5.50 3.57 15.08
C ARG A 56 -4.48 4.30 14.22
N LEU A 57 -4.40 3.97 12.93
CA LEU A 57 -3.57 4.68 11.95
C LEU A 57 -3.92 6.17 11.93
N ALA A 58 -5.18 6.56 11.76
CA ALA A 58 -5.55 7.98 11.77
C ALA A 58 -5.16 8.72 13.06
N SER A 59 -5.35 8.10 14.23
CA SER A 59 -5.00 8.68 15.53
C SER A 59 -3.48 8.78 15.77
N GLN A 60 -2.72 7.82 15.27
CA GLN A 60 -1.26 7.80 15.33
C GLN A 60 -0.66 8.72 14.26
N PHE A 61 -1.31 8.88 13.09
CA PHE A 61 -0.90 9.77 12.01
C PHE A 61 -0.94 11.24 12.39
N LEU A 62 -1.94 11.61 13.21
CA LEU A 62 -2.01 12.93 13.82
C LEU A 62 -0.88 13.20 14.82
N LYS A 63 -0.27 12.15 15.40
CA LYS A 63 0.80 12.27 16.39
C LYS A 63 2.19 12.19 15.77
N ASP A 64 2.41 11.25 14.86
CA ASP A 64 3.67 11.04 14.17
C ASP A 64 3.47 10.38 12.79
N PRO A 65 3.38 11.17 11.71
CA PRO A 65 3.11 10.66 10.37
C PRO A 65 4.30 9.91 9.75
N LYS A 66 5.52 10.07 10.29
CA LYS A 66 6.74 9.54 9.65
C LYS A 66 7.01 8.08 9.97
N ASN A 67 6.52 7.58 11.11
CA ASN A 67 6.92 6.27 11.64
C ASN A 67 5.83 5.18 11.55
N LEU A 68 4.70 5.48 10.92
CA LEU A 68 3.49 4.65 11.03
C LEU A 68 3.55 3.26 10.39
N PHE A 69 4.45 3.10 9.44
CA PHE A 69 4.70 1.81 8.81
C PHE A 69 6.19 1.62 8.62
N ASP A 70 7.04 2.21 9.45
CA ASP A 70 8.47 2.07 9.20
C ASP A 70 8.87 0.61 9.46
N VAL A 71 9.17 -0.10 8.37
CA VAL A 71 9.57 -1.50 8.41
C VAL A 71 11.08 -1.53 8.42
N SER A 72 11.64 -1.80 9.61
CA SER A 72 13.05 -2.15 9.76
C SER A 72 13.21 -3.63 9.44
N LEU A 73 13.77 -3.92 8.27
CA LEU A 73 14.18 -5.29 7.93
C LEU A 73 15.43 -5.66 8.72
N LEU A 74 15.49 -6.92 9.18
CA LEU A 74 16.70 -7.42 9.80
C LEU A 74 17.84 -7.43 8.77
N GLN A 75 19.04 -7.06 9.23
CA GLN A 75 20.21 -7.17 8.40
C GLN A 75 20.46 -8.66 8.09
N PRO A 76 20.57 -9.05 6.81
CA PRO A 76 20.69 -10.45 6.43
C PRO A 76 21.96 -11.05 7.02
N THR A 77 21.81 -12.17 7.71
CA THR A 77 22.92 -12.92 8.33
C THR A 77 23.51 -13.98 7.41
N VAL A 78 22.75 -14.37 6.38
CA VAL A 78 23.12 -15.36 5.38
C VAL A 78 22.65 -14.90 3.98
N THR A 79 23.32 -15.41 2.95
CA THR A 79 22.85 -15.26 1.57
C THR A 79 21.73 -16.26 1.31
N ALA A 80 20.54 -15.75 1.00
CA ALA A 80 19.36 -16.56 0.70
C ALA A 80 19.42 -17.20 -0.71
N GLU A 81 18.98 -18.45 -0.82
CA GLU A 81 18.67 -19.04 -2.12
C GLU A 81 17.40 -18.40 -2.73
N PRO A 82 17.24 -18.36 -4.06
CA PRO A 82 16.02 -17.84 -4.67
C PRO A 82 14.75 -18.55 -4.18
N LEU A 83 13.65 -17.81 -4.03
CA LEU A 83 12.35 -18.40 -3.69
C LEU A 83 11.93 -19.44 -4.74
N ALA A 84 11.20 -20.47 -4.31
CA ALA A 84 10.53 -21.39 -5.22
C ALA A 84 9.66 -20.61 -6.23
N THR A 85 9.69 -21.03 -7.50
CA THR A 85 9.03 -20.31 -8.60
C THR A 85 7.55 -20.06 -8.34
N SER A 86 6.84 -21.06 -7.80
CA SER A 86 5.42 -20.93 -7.44
C SER A 86 5.17 -19.84 -6.40
N ILE A 87 6.04 -19.71 -5.40
CA ILE A 87 5.94 -18.69 -4.34
C ILE A 87 6.18 -17.31 -4.94
N ALA A 88 7.24 -17.14 -5.73
CA ALA A 88 7.56 -15.86 -6.37
C ALA A 88 6.45 -15.40 -7.33
N LEU A 89 5.84 -16.31 -8.09
CA LEU A 89 4.70 -16.00 -8.97
C LEU A 89 3.45 -15.63 -8.16
N THR A 90 3.20 -16.31 -7.04
CA THR A 90 2.08 -15.97 -6.15
C THR A 90 2.25 -14.56 -5.56
N ILE A 91 3.44 -14.24 -5.06
CA ILE A 91 3.80 -12.90 -4.57
C ILE A 91 3.61 -11.86 -5.67
N THR A 92 4.11 -12.14 -6.88
CA THR A 92 3.98 -11.26 -8.05
C THR A 92 2.51 -10.98 -8.36
N SER A 93 1.70 -12.03 -8.48
CA SER A 93 0.26 -11.92 -8.75
C SER A 93 -0.46 -11.09 -7.69
N ILE A 94 -0.23 -11.36 -6.40
CA ILE A 94 -0.86 -10.60 -5.31
C ILE A 94 -0.45 -9.13 -5.38
N PHE A 95 0.84 -8.85 -5.61
CA PHE A 95 1.32 -7.48 -5.68
C PHE A 95 0.73 -6.72 -6.86
N VAL A 96 0.66 -7.32 -8.06
CA VAL A 96 0.02 -6.72 -9.24
C VAL A 96 -1.46 -6.42 -8.99
N GLN A 97 -2.19 -7.36 -8.36
CA GLN A 97 -3.60 -7.14 -8.00
C GLN A 97 -3.76 -6.00 -6.99
N LEU A 98 -2.89 -5.92 -5.98
CA LEU A 98 -2.90 -4.81 -5.02
C LEU A 98 -2.66 -3.46 -5.70
N ILE A 99 -1.68 -3.37 -6.60
CA ILE A 99 -1.40 -2.15 -7.37
C ILE A 99 -2.60 -1.75 -8.23
N THR A 100 -3.26 -2.71 -8.88
CA THR A 100 -4.48 -2.48 -9.67
C THR A 100 -5.62 -1.93 -8.82
N ILE A 101 -5.83 -2.47 -7.62
CA ILE A 101 -6.84 -1.97 -6.67
C ILE A 101 -6.50 -0.55 -6.23
N PHE A 102 -5.25 -0.29 -5.87
CA PHE A 102 -4.80 1.04 -5.47
C PHE A 102 -4.94 2.06 -6.61
N GLU A 103 -4.67 1.67 -7.85
CA GLU A 103 -4.90 2.50 -9.03
C GLU A 103 -6.39 2.86 -9.20
N LEU A 104 -7.27 1.88 -9.09
CA LEU A 104 -8.73 2.09 -9.14
C LEU A 104 -9.18 3.08 -8.05
N VAL A 105 -8.72 2.88 -6.81
CA VAL A 105 -9.05 3.77 -5.69
C VAL A 105 -8.50 5.17 -5.92
N LEU A 106 -7.26 5.30 -6.41
CA LEU A 106 -6.68 6.60 -6.75
C LEU A 106 -7.52 7.33 -7.80
N ASN A 107 -7.94 6.65 -8.87
CA ASN A 107 -8.78 7.22 -9.92
C ASN A 107 -10.10 7.73 -9.35
N HIS A 108 -10.74 6.95 -8.46
CA HIS A 108 -11.95 7.40 -7.77
C HIS A 108 -11.72 8.64 -6.89
N ILE A 109 -10.61 8.68 -6.15
CA ILE A 109 -10.28 9.85 -5.32
C ILE A 109 -9.99 11.07 -6.20
N ALA A 110 -9.20 10.92 -7.27
CA ALA A 110 -8.84 12.00 -8.19
C ALA A 110 -10.08 12.64 -8.83
N ILE A 111 -10.97 11.84 -9.42
CA ILE A 111 -12.24 12.31 -10.00
C ILE A 111 -13.07 13.06 -8.96
N ARG A 112 -13.09 12.58 -7.71
CA ARG A 112 -13.81 13.24 -6.63
C ARG A 112 -13.18 14.57 -6.25
N VAL A 113 -11.85 14.64 -6.14
CA VAL A 113 -11.11 15.87 -5.84
C VAL A 113 -11.33 16.93 -6.91
N GLU A 114 -11.29 16.56 -8.19
CA GLU A 114 -11.56 17.47 -9.31
C GLU A 114 -12.97 18.07 -9.26
N ARG A 115 -13.95 17.28 -8.80
CA ARG A 115 -15.35 17.71 -8.73
C ARG A 115 -15.69 18.51 -7.47
N LEU A 116 -14.77 18.69 -6.53
CA LEU A 116 -15.03 19.41 -5.27
C LEU A 116 -15.40 20.89 -5.49
N THR A 117 -14.92 21.51 -6.57
CA THR A 117 -15.23 22.91 -6.90
C THR A 117 -16.61 23.10 -7.52
N ILE A 118 -17.16 22.05 -8.15
CA ILE A 118 -18.45 22.08 -8.86
C ILE A 118 -19.57 21.51 -7.98
N ASN A 119 -19.26 20.44 -7.25
CA ASN A 119 -20.17 19.79 -6.32
C ASN A 119 -19.45 19.67 -4.97
N PRO A 120 -19.44 20.74 -4.15
CA PRO A 120 -18.88 20.67 -2.82
C PRO A 120 -19.59 19.55 -2.06
N THR A 121 -18.82 18.60 -1.54
CA THR A 121 -19.39 17.51 -0.76
C THR A 121 -20.11 18.09 0.44
N GLU A 122 -21.43 17.89 0.52
CA GLU A 122 -22.14 17.97 1.79
C GLU A 122 -21.40 17.08 2.79
N SER A 123 -21.21 17.59 4.00
CA SER A 123 -20.63 16.82 5.10
C SER A 123 -21.45 15.54 5.27
N VAL A 124 -20.88 14.39 4.93
CA VAL A 124 -21.56 13.11 5.17
C VAL A 124 -21.71 12.99 6.69
N PRO A 125 -22.94 13.02 7.25
CA PRO A 125 -23.13 13.24 8.68
C PRO A 125 -22.53 12.13 9.55
N VAL A 126 -22.23 10.96 8.97
CA VAL A 126 -21.77 9.80 9.72
C VAL A 126 -20.79 8.96 8.88
N LEU A 127 -19.69 9.55 8.41
CA LEU A 127 -18.65 8.72 7.77
C LEU A 127 -17.81 8.02 8.85
N ILE A 128 -18.22 6.79 9.17
CA ILE A 128 -17.44 5.85 9.98
C ILE A 128 -16.38 5.25 9.06
N VAL A 129 -15.15 5.73 9.19
CA VAL A 129 -13.99 5.07 8.57
C VAL A 129 -13.22 4.45 9.71
N CYS A 130 -13.16 3.12 9.65
CA CYS A 130 -12.53 2.30 10.67
C CYS A 130 -13.16 2.47 12.06
N GLY A 131 -14.48 2.38 12.22
CA GLY A 131 -15.09 2.42 13.56
C GLY A 131 -14.99 3.77 14.32
N ARG A 132 -14.47 4.84 13.70
CA ARG A 132 -14.56 6.22 14.25
C ARG A 132 -15.35 7.12 13.31
N LEU A 133 -16.26 7.89 13.90
CA LEU A 133 -16.87 9.05 13.28
C LEU A 133 -15.77 10.09 13.02
N GLN A 134 -15.24 10.20 11.80
CA GLN A 134 -14.35 11.32 11.51
C GLN A 134 -15.16 12.48 10.95
N GLN A 135 -14.93 13.65 11.53
CA GLN A 135 -15.64 14.87 11.21
C GLN A 135 -15.19 15.52 9.89
N MET A 136 -14.06 15.08 9.29
CA MET A 136 -13.44 15.74 8.13
C MET A 136 -13.00 14.75 7.04
N PRO A 137 -13.75 14.64 5.92
CA PRO A 137 -13.42 13.77 4.79
C PRO A 137 -12.00 13.98 4.21
N CYS A 138 -11.51 15.22 4.20
CA CYS A 138 -10.16 15.53 3.72
C CYS A 138 -9.05 14.87 4.55
N VAL A 139 -9.27 14.69 5.87
CA VAL A 139 -8.29 14.05 6.76
C VAL A 139 -8.19 12.55 6.46
N GLN A 140 -9.32 11.89 6.25
CA GLN A 140 -9.36 10.46 5.88
C GLN A 140 -8.65 10.21 4.55
N GLY A 141 -8.91 11.06 3.56
CA GLY A 141 -8.24 10.96 2.26
C GLY A 141 -6.72 11.16 2.36
N VAL A 142 -6.26 12.08 3.22
CA VAL A 142 -4.82 12.29 3.47
C VAL A 142 -4.19 11.05 4.12
N VAL A 143 -4.78 10.52 5.19
CA VAL A 143 -4.29 9.33 5.89
C VAL A 143 -4.23 8.12 4.95
N PHE A 144 -5.26 7.90 4.14
CA PHE A 144 -5.28 6.81 3.18
C PHE A 144 -4.18 6.95 2.11
N CYS A 145 -4.04 8.14 1.52
CA CYS A 145 -3.03 8.37 0.49
C CYS A 145 -1.61 8.15 1.04
N GLU A 146 -1.31 8.65 2.23
CA GLU A 146 0.00 8.49 2.86
C GLU A 146 0.26 7.06 3.33
N GLY A 147 -0.77 6.39 3.89
CA GLY A 147 -0.69 4.98 4.23
C GLY A 147 -0.42 4.10 3.01
N SER A 148 -1.07 4.38 1.88
CA SER A 148 -0.85 3.68 0.61
C SER A 148 0.57 3.89 0.09
N VAL A 149 1.10 5.12 0.16
CA VAL A 149 2.49 5.41 -0.22
C VAL A 149 3.48 4.59 0.60
N ASN A 150 3.30 4.55 1.92
CA ASN A 150 4.18 3.82 2.82
C ASN A 150 4.08 2.30 2.59
N LEU A 151 2.87 1.75 2.49
CA LEU A 151 2.67 0.31 2.28
C LEU A 151 3.28 -0.17 0.96
N ILE A 152 3.01 0.53 -0.14
CA ILE A 152 3.59 0.19 -1.45
C ILE A 152 5.12 0.27 -1.36
N GLY A 153 5.67 1.33 -0.77
CA GLY A 153 7.11 1.52 -0.63
C GLY A 153 7.79 0.44 0.21
N ASN A 154 7.16 0.01 1.31
CA ASN A 154 7.66 -1.07 2.14
C ASN A 154 7.61 -2.42 1.43
N ILE A 155 6.52 -2.73 0.74
CA ILE A 155 6.42 -3.95 -0.08
C ILE A 155 7.53 -3.96 -1.14
N GLU A 156 7.72 -2.85 -1.86
CA GLU A 156 8.83 -2.71 -2.82
C GLU A 156 10.20 -2.93 -2.16
N ARG A 157 10.40 -2.46 -0.92
CA ARG A 157 11.64 -2.65 -0.15
C ARG A 157 11.86 -4.13 0.19
N VAL A 158 10.88 -4.80 0.79
CA VAL A 158 11.02 -6.22 1.19
C VAL A 158 11.21 -7.12 -0.03
N LEU A 159 10.56 -6.80 -1.14
CA LEU A 159 10.73 -7.54 -2.40
C LEU A 159 12.10 -7.28 -3.06
N GLY A 160 12.79 -6.20 -2.72
CA GLY A 160 14.05 -5.79 -3.36
C GLY A 160 13.88 -5.04 -4.69
N VAL A 161 12.71 -4.43 -4.92
CA VAL A 161 12.34 -3.77 -6.19
C VAL A 161 12.66 -2.27 -6.17
N GLY A 162 12.69 -1.64 -4.99
CA GLY A 162 12.93 -0.20 -4.82
C GLY A 162 14.34 0.26 -5.23
N ARG A 163 14.49 1.55 -5.57
CA ARG A 163 15.81 2.17 -5.77
C ARG A 163 16.54 2.23 -4.43
N MET A 164 17.55 1.38 -4.28
CA MET A 164 18.37 1.31 -3.08
C MET A 164 19.31 2.51 -3.04
N LEU A 165 19.32 3.24 -1.92
CA LEU A 165 20.23 4.36 -1.71
C LEU A 165 21.69 3.90 -1.53
N ASP A 166 21.92 2.66 -1.09
CA ASP A 166 23.27 2.15 -0.76
C ASP A 166 23.62 0.77 -1.33
N GLY A 167 22.81 0.22 -2.24
CA GLY A 167 23.12 -1.04 -2.96
C GLY A 167 23.35 -2.28 -2.06
N LYS A 168 23.02 -2.21 -0.77
CA LYS A 168 23.33 -3.22 0.26
C LYS A 168 22.12 -3.96 0.82
N GLU A 169 20.89 -3.54 0.52
CA GLU A 169 19.71 -4.28 0.97
C GLU A 169 19.45 -5.47 0.05
N VAL A 170 19.50 -6.67 0.60
CA VAL A 170 19.05 -7.89 -0.09
C VAL A 170 17.52 -7.93 0.04
N GLY A 171 16.81 -8.23 -1.04
CA GLY A 171 15.36 -8.43 -1.03
C GLY A 171 14.98 -9.90 -1.16
N LEU A 172 13.71 -10.22 -0.96
CA LEU A 172 13.15 -11.56 -1.14
C LEU A 172 13.33 -12.13 -2.55
N LEU A 173 13.16 -11.27 -3.57
CA LEU A 173 13.17 -11.72 -4.96
C LEU A 173 14.59 -11.69 -5.51
N SER A 174 14.97 -12.77 -6.19
CA SER A 174 16.19 -12.79 -6.99
C SER A 174 16.09 -11.84 -8.19
N PRO A 175 17.21 -11.41 -8.80
CA PRO A 175 17.19 -10.53 -9.97
C PRO A 175 16.28 -11.01 -11.10
N ARG A 176 16.30 -12.32 -11.40
CA ARG A 176 15.42 -12.92 -12.43
C ARG A 176 13.94 -12.83 -12.08
N GLN A 177 13.58 -12.98 -10.81
CA GLN A 177 12.19 -12.87 -10.35
C GLN A 177 11.72 -11.41 -10.34
N ILE A 178 12.62 -10.47 -10.05
CA ILE A 178 12.35 -9.04 -10.19
C ILE A 178 12.09 -8.70 -11.66
N ASP A 179 12.83 -9.27 -12.60
CA ASP A 179 12.60 -9.03 -14.03
C ASP A 179 11.24 -9.57 -14.49
N VAL A 180 10.81 -10.74 -13.99
CA VAL A 180 9.45 -11.25 -14.24
C VAL A 180 8.40 -10.30 -13.67
N LEU A 181 8.52 -9.89 -12.41
CA LEU A 181 7.60 -8.92 -11.79
C LEU A 181 7.56 -7.60 -12.57
N ARG A 182 8.71 -7.09 -13.01
CA ARG A 182 8.76 -5.90 -13.85
C ARG A 182 8.06 -6.14 -15.18
N GLY A 183 8.25 -7.29 -15.82
CA GLY A 183 7.56 -7.64 -17.07
C GLY A 183 6.03 -7.67 -16.94
N GLU A 184 5.51 -8.14 -15.80
CA GLU A 184 4.08 -8.13 -15.50
C GLU A 184 3.53 -6.72 -15.21
N MET A 185 4.39 -5.79 -14.75
CA MET A 185 4.03 -4.40 -14.47
C MET A 185 4.37 -3.43 -15.60
N ASP A 186 5.19 -3.83 -16.59
CA ASP A 186 5.69 -2.94 -17.63
C ASP A 186 4.64 -2.77 -18.73
N GLU A 187 4.50 -1.52 -19.17
CA GLU A 187 3.41 -1.07 -20.05
C GLU A 187 3.46 -1.71 -21.45
N ARG A 188 4.57 -2.40 -21.77
CA ARG A 188 4.92 -2.88 -23.11
C ARG A 188 4.49 -4.31 -23.41
N CYS A 189 4.02 -5.08 -22.41
CA CYS A 189 3.61 -6.48 -22.57
C CYS A 189 2.08 -6.68 -22.70
N SER A 190 1.36 -5.68 -23.22
CA SER A 190 -0.06 -5.85 -23.56
C SER A 190 -0.23 -6.53 -24.94
N VAL A 191 -0.12 -7.86 -24.97
CA VAL A 191 -0.49 -8.68 -26.15
C VAL A 191 -2.02 -8.78 -26.32
N GLY A 192 -2.81 -8.12 -25.46
CA GLY A 192 -4.25 -7.98 -25.62
C GLY A 192 -4.72 -6.61 -25.13
N ALA A 193 -5.81 -6.11 -25.73
CA ALA A 193 -6.48 -4.88 -25.31
C ALA A 193 -6.95 -4.98 -23.86
N GLY A 194 -6.08 -4.61 -22.92
CA GLY A 194 -6.28 -4.73 -21.48
C GLY A 194 -5.57 -3.59 -20.77
N HIS A 195 -6.26 -3.02 -19.77
CA HIS A 195 -5.78 -1.92 -18.94
C HIS A 195 -4.35 -2.20 -18.44
N THR A 196 -3.46 -1.24 -18.66
CA THR A 196 -2.06 -1.33 -18.27
C THR A 196 -1.92 -0.93 -16.80
N VAL A 197 -1.35 -1.82 -15.98
CA VAL A 197 -1.18 -1.56 -14.53
C VAL A 197 -0.14 -0.46 -14.33
N MET A 198 -0.50 0.56 -13.56
CA MET A 198 0.42 1.68 -13.29
C MET A 198 1.65 1.22 -12.49
N ALA A 199 2.84 1.66 -12.90
CA ALA A 199 4.07 1.41 -12.15
C ALA A 199 3.95 1.89 -10.68
N PRO A 200 4.37 1.09 -9.67
CA PRO A 200 4.19 1.42 -8.26
C PRO A 200 4.77 2.78 -7.86
N ALA A 201 5.93 3.15 -8.40
CA ALA A 201 6.54 4.46 -8.16
C ALA A 201 5.68 5.63 -8.66
N THR A 202 5.03 5.47 -9.82
CA THR A 202 4.09 6.47 -10.36
C THR A 202 2.86 6.56 -9.47
N LEU A 203 2.32 5.42 -9.05
CA LEU A 203 1.16 5.34 -8.17
C LEU A 203 1.41 6.04 -6.83
N ARG A 204 2.56 5.79 -6.20
CA ARG A 204 2.99 6.50 -4.97
C ARG A 204 3.11 8.00 -5.19
N LYS A 205 3.70 8.43 -6.30
CA LYS A 205 3.82 9.86 -6.63
C LYS A 205 2.46 10.52 -6.75
N LEU A 206 1.49 9.87 -7.38
CA LEU A 206 0.14 10.41 -7.54
C LEU A 206 -0.65 10.44 -6.23
N PHE A 207 -0.57 9.40 -5.41
CA PHE A 207 -1.12 9.44 -4.04
C PHE A 207 -0.54 10.58 -3.22
N GLY A 208 0.79 10.78 -3.27
CA GLY A 208 1.46 11.90 -2.61
C GLY A 208 0.95 13.27 -3.07
N LYS A 209 0.69 13.43 -4.38
CA LYS A 209 0.08 14.65 -4.93
C LYS A 209 -1.34 14.87 -4.40
N VAL A 210 -2.19 13.84 -4.45
CA VAL A 210 -3.58 13.90 -3.96
C VAL A 210 -3.62 14.23 -2.48
N ALA A 211 -2.77 13.62 -1.66
CA ALA A 211 -2.61 13.98 -0.24
C ALA A 211 -2.23 15.47 -0.08
N GLY A 212 -1.31 15.96 -0.92
CA GLY A 212 -0.95 17.38 -0.98
C GLY A 212 -2.13 18.31 -1.23
N ILE A 213 -3.00 17.97 -2.18
CA ILE A 213 -4.20 18.73 -2.51
C ILE A 213 -5.19 18.71 -1.34
N LEU A 214 -5.50 17.53 -0.80
CA LEU A 214 -6.44 17.37 0.31
C LEU A 214 -6.00 18.12 1.57
N ARG A 215 -4.69 18.19 1.86
CA ARG A 215 -4.14 19.01 2.96
C ARG A 215 -4.35 20.50 2.75
N ARG A 216 -4.34 20.99 1.51
CA ARG A 216 -4.60 22.40 1.18
C ARG A 216 -6.08 22.73 1.35
N ILE A 217 -6.97 21.83 0.96
CA ILE A 217 -8.43 21.98 1.13
C ILE A 217 -8.83 21.95 2.61
N ARG A 218 -8.04 21.27 3.46
CA ARG A 218 -8.25 21.25 4.92
C ARG A 218 -7.98 22.61 5.61
N ARG A 219 -7.19 23.49 5.01
CA ARG A 219 -6.84 24.80 5.59
C ARG A 219 -7.87 25.84 5.20
#